data_AF-A0A972U141-F1
#
_entry.id   AF-A0A972U141-F1
#
_cell.length_a   1.000
_cell.length_b   1.000
_cell.length_c   1.000
_cell.angle_alpha   90.00
_cell.angle_beta   90.00
_cell.angle_gamma   90.00
#
_symmetry.space_group_name_H-M   'P 1'
#
loop_
_entity.id
_entity.type
_entity.pdbx_description
1 polymer ?
#
loop_
_entity_poly.entity_id
_entity_poly.type
_entity_poly.pdbx_seq_one_letter_code
_entity_poly.pdbx_strand_id
1 'polypeptide(L)'
;MIHHIVLLTLVDRADAPKAINGLRAMRGQIPALRALNCGLNTGDEPNASDIVLITEHDNEAGLAEYTSDPVHQALLSWLVPLIAGTVR
;
A
#
# COMPACT_ATOMS: atom_id res chain seq x y z
N MET A 1 -17.13 5.57 6.45
CA MET A 1 -15.69 5.86 6.34
C MET A 1 -14.92 4.62 6.76
N ILE A 2 -14.05 4.13 5.89
CA ILE A 2 -13.23 2.92 6.08
C ILE A 2 -11.76 3.33 5.99
N HIS A 3 -10.96 2.94 6.98
CA HIS A 3 -9.51 2.96 6.90
C HIS A 3 -9.04 1.56 6.51
N HIS A 4 -8.44 1.43 5.34
CA HIS A 4 -7.80 0.19 4.91
C HIS A 4 -6.31 0.30 5.23
N ILE A 5 -5.84 -0.53 6.15
CA ILE A 5 -4.48 -0.48 6.69
C ILE A 5 -3.76 -1.76 6.26
N VAL A 6 -2.62 -1.60 5.62
CA VAL A 6 -1.80 -2.72 5.17
C VAL A 6 -0.37 -2.52 5.65
N LEU A 7 0.17 -3.54 6.30
CA LEU A 7 1.60 -3.63 6.61
C LEU A 7 2.24 -4.59 5.62
N LEU A 8 3.33 -4.16 4.99
CA LEU A 8 4.07 -4.93 4.00
C LEU A 8 5.46 -5.27 4.54
N THR A 9 5.80 -6.55 4.52
CA THR A 9 7.16 -7.04 4.69
C THR A 9 7.71 -7.39 3.32
N LEU A 10 8.89 -6.87 2.98
CA LEU A 10 9.52 -7.06 1.68
C LEU A 10 10.45 -8.27 1.69
N VAL A 11 10.68 -8.85 0.51
CA VAL A 11 11.71 -9.87 0.30
C VAL A 11 13.09 -9.28 0.50
N ASP A 12 13.33 -8.07 -0.04
CA ASP A 12 14.53 -7.28 0.17
C ASP A 12 14.15 -5.88 0.66
N ARG A 13 14.62 -5.52 1.86
CA ARG A 13 14.37 -4.19 2.45
C ARG A 13 14.98 -3.05 1.61
N ALA A 14 15.97 -3.34 0.76
CA ALA A 14 16.54 -2.36 -0.16
C ALA A 14 15.52 -1.86 -1.21
N ASP A 15 14.44 -2.61 -1.48
CA ASP A 15 13.37 -2.19 -2.39
C ASP A 15 12.40 -1.18 -1.77
N ALA A 16 12.46 -0.96 -0.45
CA ALA A 16 11.49 -0.14 0.26
C ALA A 16 11.33 1.29 -0.29
N PRO A 17 12.42 2.02 -0.65
CA PRO A 17 12.29 3.34 -1.28
C PRO A 17 11.56 3.31 -2.63
N LYS A 18 11.72 2.24 -3.42
CA LYS A 18 11.03 2.10 -4.70
C LYS A 18 9.56 1.74 -4.49
N ALA A 19 9.28 0.82 -3.57
CA ALA A 19 7.93 0.39 -3.21
C ALA A 19 7.08 1.56 -2.70
N ILE A 20 7.62 2.38 -1.78
CA ILE A 20 6.90 3.53 -1.24
C ILE A 20 6.63 4.60 -2.30
N ASN A 21 7.54 4.80 -3.26
CA ASN A 21 7.32 5.72 -4.37
C ASN A 21 6.18 5.25 -5.29
N GLY A 22 6.12 3.94 -5.57
CA GLY A 22 4.99 3.34 -6.31
C GLY A 22 3.65 3.55 -5.61
N LEU A 23 3.61 3.33 -4.29
CA LEU A 23 2.40 3.57 -3.48
C LEU A 23 1.98 5.04 -3.53
N ARG A 24 2.91 5.98 -3.35
CA ARG A 24 2.64 7.42 -3.38
C ARG A 24 2.15 7.90 -4.74
N ALA A 25 2.59 7.26 -5.81
CA ALA A 25 2.21 7.64 -7.17
C ALA A 25 0.70 7.51 -7.40
N MET A 26 -0.01 6.62 -6.70
CA MET A 26 -1.47 6.47 -6.84
C MET A 26 -2.27 7.70 -6.38
N ARG A 27 -1.67 8.62 -5.62
CA ARG A 27 -2.36 9.80 -5.09
C ARG A 27 -3.00 10.61 -6.22
N GLY A 28 -4.31 10.83 -6.09
CA GLY A 28 -5.09 11.61 -7.05
C GLY A 28 -5.40 10.90 -8.37
N GLN A 29 -5.00 9.63 -8.55
CA GLN A 29 -5.29 8.88 -9.77
C GLN A 29 -6.56 8.03 -9.66
N ILE A 30 -6.97 7.65 -8.45
CA ILE A 30 -8.13 6.79 -8.19
C ILE A 30 -9.22 7.63 -7.53
N PRO A 31 -10.39 7.85 -8.16
CA PRO A 31 -11.46 8.66 -7.59
C PRO A 31 -11.89 8.19 -6.20
N ALA A 32 -12.03 6.88 -5.96
CA ALA A 32 -12.44 6.32 -4.67
C ALA A 32 -11.37 6.32 -3.56
N LEU A 33 -10.14 6.75 -3.84
CA LEU A 33 -9.06 6.86 -2.86
C LEU A 33 -9.06 8.26 -2.23
N ARG A 34 -9.69 8.40 -1.06
CA ARG A 34 -9.90 9.71 -0.40
C ARG A 34 -8.64 10.26 0.23
N ALA A 35 -7.86 9.38 0.85
CA ALA A 35 -6.55 9.69 1.39
C ALA A 35 -5.60 8.51 1.19
N LEU A 36 -4.30 8.81 1.10
CA LEU A 36 -3.23 7.83 1.07
C LEU A 36 -2.06 8.33 1.90
N ASN A 37 -1.75 7.61 2.97
CA ASN A 37 -0.57 7.81 3.79
C ASN A 37 0.27 6.54 3.76
N CYS A 38 1.58 6.67 3.54
CA CYS A 38 2.49 5.55 3.62
C CYS A 38 3.85 5.99 4.17
N GLY A 39 4.47 5.08 4.92
CA GLY A 39 5.71 5.32 5.64
C GLY A 39 6.60 4.09 5.64
N LEU A 40 7.91 4.33 5.75
CA LEU A 40 8.90 3.29 5.95
C LEU A 40 9.09 3.06 7.45
N ASN A 41 9.26 1.82 7.85
CA ASN A 41 9.71 1.51 9.19
C ASN A 41 11.17 1.94 9.39
N THR A 42 11.43 2.61 10.50
CA THR A 42 12.77 3.08 10.90
C THR A 42 13.42 2.20 11.97
N GLY A 43 12.63 1.31 12.60
CA GLY A 43 13.12 0.34 13.57
C GLY A 43 13.75 -0.90 12.95
N ASP A 44 14.44 -1.66 13.79
CA ASP A 44 15.14 -2.90 13.49
C ASP A 44 14.53 -4.11 14.21
N GLU A 45 13.32 -3.98 14.75
CA GLU A 45 12.66 -5.07 15.47
C GLU A 45 12.41 -6.27 14.55
N PRO A 46 12.70 -7.52 14.99
CA PRO A 46 12.63 -8.71 14.14
C PRO A 46 11.28 -9.00 13.49
N ASN A 47 10.19 -8.51 14.10
CA ASN A 47 8.81 -8.76 13.66
C ASN A 47 8.15 -7.53 13.03
N ALA A 48 8.91 -6.46 12.79
CA ALA A 48 8.36 -5.25 12.21
C ALA A 48 8.27 -5.38 10.68
N SER A 49 7.15 -4.92 10.11
CA SER A 49 7.01 -4.75 8.67
C SER A 49 7.83 -3.56 8.17
N ASP A 50 8.18 -3.57 6.89
CA ASP A 50 9.02 -2.55 6.28
C ASP A 50 8.24 -1.29 5.89
N ILE A 51 6.97 -1.45 5.51
CA ILE A 51 6.11 -0.37 5.01
C ILE A 51 4.73 -0.46 5.65
N VAL A 52 4.18 0.71 5.98
CA VAL A 52 2.75 0.88 6.27
C VAL A 52 2.08 1.64 5.13
N LEU A 53 0.89 1.18 4.73
CA LEU A 53 -0.04 1.87 3.85
C LEU A 53 -1.36 2.05 4.59
N ILE A 54 -1.89 3.27 4.58
CA ILE A 54 -3.21 3.61 5.09
C ILE A 54 -3.95 4.33 3.97
N THR A 55 -5.08 3.78 3.54
CA THR A 55 -5.99 4.41 2.58
C THR A 55 -7.36 4.66 3.20
N GLU A 56 -8.01 5.72 2.76
CA GLU A 56 -9.35 6.09 3.23
C GLU A 56 -10.37 5.99 2.10
N HIS A 57 -11.53 5.43 2.42
CA HIS A 57 -12.66 5.24 1.51
C HIS A 57 -13.98 5.61 2.20
N ASP A 58 -14.96 6.07 1.42
CA ASP A 58 -16.24 6.49 1.98
C ASP A 58 -17.03 5.32 2.58
N ASN A 59 -16.99 4.16 1.91
CA ASN A 59 -17.73 2.95 2.22
C ASN A 59 -17.11 1.71 1.52
N GLU A 60 -17.73 0.54 1.69
CA GLU A 60 -17.27 -0.72 1.10
C GLU A 60 -17.23 -0.70 -0.42
N ALA A 61 -18.18 -0.02 -1.08
CA ALA A 61 -18.19 0.13 -2.53
C ALA A 61 -16.97 0.93 -3.03
N GLY A 62 -16.59 2.00 -2.33
CA GLY A 62 -15.37 2.76 -2.63
C GLY A 62 -14.09 1.95 -2.44
N LEU A 63 -14.04 1.09 -1.41
CA LEU A 63 -12.92 0.17 -1.21
C LEU A 63 -12.84 -0.88 -2.34
N ALA A 64 -13.99 -1.40 -2.79
CA ALA A 64 -14.06 -2.34 -3.91
C ALA A 64 -13.64 -1.68 -5.25
N GLU A 65 -14.08 -0.45 -5.51
CA GLU A 65 -13.64 0.36 -6.65
C GLU A 65 -12.13 0.53 -6.64
N TYR A 66 -11.56 1.01 -5.52
CA TYR A 66 -10.10 1.12 -5.34
C TYR A 66 -9.38 -0.21 -5.60
N THR A 67 -9.90 -1.32 -5.05
CA THR A 67 -9.25 -2.63 -5.17
C THR A 67 -9.16 -3.08 -6.63
N SER A 68 -10.19 -2.82 -7.44
CA SER A 68 -10.30 -3.23 -8.84
C SER A 68 -9.80 -2.19 -9.85
N ASP A 69 -9.46 -0.98 -9.40
CA ASP A 69 -9.00 0.11 -10.26
C ASP A 69 -7.72 -0.27 -11.04
N PRO A 70 -7.62 0.05 -12.35
CA PRO A 70 -6.45 -0.26 -13.15
C PRO A 70 -5.13 0.29 -12.60
N VAL A 71 -5.14 1.45 -11.93
CA VAL A 71 -3.94 2.04 -11.31
C VAL A 71 -3.45 1.17 -10.16
N HIS A 72 -4.37 0.69 -9.31
CA HIS A 72 -4.06 -0.21 -8.22
C HIS A 72 -3.57 -1.56 -8.75
N GLN A 73 -4.23 -2.12 -9.77
CA GLN A 73 -3.83 -3.38 -10.40
C GLN A 73 -2.44 -3.29 -11.07
N ALA A 74 -2.15 -2.18 -11.75
CA ALA A 74 -0.83 -1.93 -12.33
C ALA A 74 0.26 -1.87 -11.24
N LEU A 75 0.00 -1.19 -10.12
CA LEU A 75 0.91 -1.19 -8.98
C LEU A 75 1.13 -2.61 -8.43
N LEU A 76 0.06 -3.38 -8.20
CA LEU A 76 0.16 -4.73 -7.65
C LEU A 76 0.98 -5.66 -8.55
N SER A 77 0.84 -5.54 -9.87
CA SER A 77 1.61 -6.36 -10.82
C SER A 77 3.12 -6.22 -10.65
N TRP A 78 3.57 -5.03 -10.23
CA TRP A 78 4.97 -4.72 -9.97
C TRP A 78 5.38 -4.94 -8.51
N LEU A 79 4.50 -4.64 -7.55
CA LEU A 79 4.79 -4.65 -6.12
C LEU A 79 4.71 -6.05 -5.50
N VAL A 80 3.76 -6.89 -5.93
CA VAL A 80 3.53 -8.23 -5.35
C VAL A 80 4.78 -9.12 -5.36
N PRO A 81 5.60 -9.17 -6.42
CA PRO A 81 6.86 -9.93 -6.41
C PRO A 81 7.86 -9.50 -5.35
N LEU A 82 7.76 -8.27 -4.82
CA LEU A 82 8.66 -7.73 -3.80
C LEU A 82 8.19 -8.02 -2.37
N ILE A 83 6.98 -8.57 -2.19
CA ILE A 83 6.35 -8.77 -0.89
C ILE A 83 6.63 -10.18 -0.37
N ALA A 84 7.22 -10.27 0.83
CA ALA A 84 7.38 -11.51 1.58
C ALA A 84 6.16 -11.80 2.49
N GLY A 85 5.46 -10.77 2.95
CA GLY A 85 4.30 -10.93 3.84
C GLY A 85 3.42 -9.69 3.90
N THR A 86 2.14 -9.89 4.22
CA THR A 86 1.17 -8.81 4.42
C THR A 86 0.33 -9.03 5.67
N VAL A 87 0.01 -7.95 6.37
CA VAL A 87 -1.01 -7.91 7.45
C VAL A 87 -2.03 -6.84 7.07
N ARG A 88 -3.32 -7.16 7.17
CA ARG A 88 -4.45 -6.33 6.72
C ARG A 88 -5.66 -6.51 7.62
#